data_AF-A0A409Y6U7-F1
#
_entry.id   AF-A0A409Y6U7-F1
#
_cell.length_a   1.000
_cell.length_b   1.000
_cell.length_c   1.000
_cell.angle_alpha   90.00
_cell.angle_beta   90.00
_cell.angle_gamma   90.00
#
_symmetry.space_group_name_H-M   'P 1'
#
loop_
_entity.id
_entity.type
_entity.pdbx_description
1 polymer ?
#
loop_
_entity_poly.entity_id
_entity_poly.type
_entity_poly.pdbx_seq_one_letter_code
_entity_poly.pdbx_strand_id
1 'polypeptide(L)'
;MLPESLLLLLTSALALAQSRQELPLNIVSSFATQRLPNPASFSLPAEEQLFISVALCSDSSSARFFISNSSNSDSVDDPGPGGTNAFEIILNHGQGNWTGRFANGGILGLQRDASSDFSFDIALFHQSLDLPFFGDSTSNQALIFSRQFQGIENVKPTYPNYTLPAANLSQPLAPSNPPNLTLIMAETSVGLANGPHTGCSLSSRSTAGTIRNETFWAREVDFWRKEFLVTGLNPSTNYTAFVVEDNTKVSGPIYFATKSSGFTCPLVHSLPYCPGVAYAVPLPPPPAGSVVYDNTNLPDAVSQPLISYMANFTTSLTTFACGRDWYSPLVGCNDCQREYRKWLCAISFTRCSEPSPSNPNGFTATPAEPSATGISATARPGPDGAQRVLSALLPQETRDAPRNPFLPPMGSPYMMLQPCLEMCNAVDRACPPFLGFQCPTNNFNAGASYGVGYIDSADGDKDQGLTGAAQDRWGNVWCHMI
;
A
#
# COMPACT_ATOMS: atom_id res chain seq x y z
N MET A 1 68.23 23.78 13.24
CA MET A 1 67.81 23.04 12.03
C MET A 1 67.36 21.67 12.52
N LEU A 2 66.07 21.35 12.43
CA LEU A 2 65.59 20.02 12.82
C LEU A 2 66.13 18.97 11.82
N PRO A 3 66.46 17.74 12.27
CA PRO A 3 66.90 16.68 11.37
C PRO A 3 65.82 16.37 10.33
N GLU A 4 66.21 16.19 9.05
CA GLU A 4 65.28 15.81 7.97
C GLU A 4 64.44 14.56 8.30
N SER A 5 65.01 13.63 9.06
CA SER A 5 64.32 12.44 9.58
C SER A 5 63.20 12.78 10.56
N LEU A 6 63.33 13.84 11.37
CA LEU A 6 62.27 14.29 12.27
C LEU A 6 61.18 15.05 11.50
N LEU A 7 61.55 15.76 10.43
CA LEU A 7 60.60 16.45 9.55
C LEU A 7 59.73 15.46 8.78
N LEU A 8 60.33 14.36 8.30
CA LEU A 8 59.63 13.24 7.64
C LEU A 8 58.73 12.45 8.61
N LEU A 9 59.15 12.29 9.87
CA LEU A 9 58.31 11.71 10.93
C LEU A 9 57.13 12.63 11.28
N LEU A 10 57.35 13.95 11.38
CA LEU A 10 56.29 14.92 11.62
C LEU A 10 55.30 15.01 10.45
N THR A 11 55.74 14.92 9.19
CA THR A 11 54.81 14.88 8.04
C THR A 11 54.05 13.56 7.96
N SER A 12 54.66 12.43 8.33
CA SER A 12 53.96 11.14 8.45
C SER A 12 52.96 11.09 9.62
N ALA A 13 53.29 11.74 10.75
CA ALA A 13 52.39 11.87 11.91
C ALA A 13 51.25 12.85 11.64
N LEU A 14 51.49 13.95 10.90
CA LEU A 14 50.45 14.88 10.44
C LEU A 14 49.56 14.28 9.34
N ALA A 15 50.07 13.35 8.51
CA ALA A 15 49.27 12.62 7.54
C ALA A 15 48.33 11.58 8.19
N LEU A 16 48.71 11.04 9.36
CA LEU A 16 47.89 10.11 10.16
C LEU A 16 46.96 10.83 11.15
N ALA A 17 47.18 12.11 11.44
CA ALA A 17 46.27 12.96 12.20
C ALA A 17 45.19 13.57 11.30
N GLN A 18 44.46 12.76 10.53
CA GLN A 18 43.20 13.20 9.95
C GLN A 18 42.18 13.30 11.09
N SER A 19 41.70 14.51 11.40
CA SER A 19 40.59 14.68 12.34
C SER A 19 39.39 13.90 11.79
N ARG A 20 38.97 12.84 12.50
CA ARG A 20 37.77 12.09 12.16
C ARG A 20 36.59 13.05 12.12
N GLN A 21 35.75 12.93 11.11
CA GLN A 21 34.52 13.70 11.05
C GLN A 21 33.56 13.15 12.10
N GLU A 22 33.12 14.00 13.02
CA GLU A 22 32.10 13.66 14.00
C GLU A 22 30.73 13.65 13.34
N LEU A 23 29.99 12.55 13.53
CA LEU A 23 28.65 12.39 12.99
C LEU A 23 27.65 13.12 13.88
N PRO A 24 26.95 14.15 13.36
CA PRO A 24 25.92 14.83 14.12
C PRO A 24 24.73 13.90 14.39
N LEU A 25 24.17 14.02 15.59
CA LEU A 25 22.95 13.30 15.98
C LEU A 25 21.72 13.89 15.29
N ASN A 26 20.72 13.05 15.03
CA ASN A 26 19.40 13.43 14.53
C ASN A 26 19.33 14.08 13.13
N ILE A 27 20.41 14.04 12.35
CA ILE A 27 20.37 14.50 10.95
C ILE A 27 20.85 13.41 9.99
N VAL A 28 20.36 13.46 8.76
CA VAL A 28 20.88 12.63 7.67
C VAL A 28 22.18 13.25 7.18
N SER A 29 23.26 12.49 7.22
CA SER A 29 24.58 12.88 6.74
C SER A 29 24.90 12.13 5.45
N SER A 30 24.97 12.85 4.34
CA SER A 30 25.24 12.28 3.01
C SER A 30 26.72 12.33 2.65
N PHE A 31 27.23 11.21 2.14
CA PHE A 31 28.64 11.05 1.80
C PHE A 31 28.81 10.49 0.38
N ALA A 32 29.90 10.89 -0.26
CA ALA A 32 30.35 10.33 -1.53
C ALA A 32 31.78 9.83 -1.35
N THR A 33 32.01 8.55 -1.66
CA THR A 33 33.28 7.89 -1.35
C THR A 33 34.48 8.50 -2.09
N GLN A 34 34.27 9.15 -3.23
CA GLN A 34 35.29 9.91 -3.96
C GLN A 34 35.95 11.04 -3.14
N ARG A 35 35.25 11.53 -2.11
CA ARG A 35 35.72 12.63 -1.25
C ARG A 35 36.22 12.14 0.11
N LEU A 36 36.24 10.82 0.31
CA LEU A 36 36.62 10.21 1.59
C LEU A 36 37.98 9.50 1.48
N PRO A 37 38.76 9.45 2.57
CA PRO A 37 39.93 8.58 2.65
C PRO A 37 39.54 7.10 2.49
N ASN A 38 40.51 6.25 2.20
CA ASN A 38 40.30 4.80 2.13
C ASN A 38 41.32 4.09 3.03
N PRO A 39 40.91 3.50 4.17
CA PRO A 39 39.53 3.41 4.69
C PRO A 39 39.00 4.76 5.21
N ALA A 40 37.67 4.94 5.19
CA ALA A 40 37.02 6.10 5.80
C ALA A 40 36.50 5.74 7.20
N SER A 41 36.61 6.65 8.15
CA SER A 41 36.10 6.43 9.50
C SER A 41 35.51 7.70 10.11
N PHE A 42 34.48 7.52 10.93
CA PHE A 42 33.67 8.57 11.52
C PHE A 42 33.58 8.38 13.03
N SER A 43 33.65 9.46 13.81
CA SER A 43 33.45 9.40 15.26
C SER A 43 31.95 9.51 15.60
N LEU A 44 31.53 8.70 16.55
CA LEU A 44 30.18 8.67 17.11
C LEU A 44 30.23 9.23 18.54
N PRO A 45 29.26 10.08 18.93
CA PRO A 45 29.22 10.68 20.24
C PRO A 45 28.93 9.65 21.35
N ALA A 46 29.26 10.02 22.58
CA ALA A 46 28.98 9.18 23.74
C ALA A 46 27.49 9.25 24.11
N GLU A 47 26.82 8.09 24.12
CA GLU A 47 25.40 7.96 24.43
C GLU A 47 25.09 6.62 25.11
N GLU A 48 24.09 6.60 25.99
CA GLU A 48 23.65 5.37 26.68
C GLU A 48 23.07 4.34 25.70
N GLN A 49 22.38 4.81 24.66
CA GLN A 49 21.90 3.97 23.58
C GLN A 49 21.79 4.81 22.30
N LEU A 50 22.51 4.40 21.26
CA LEU A 50 22.45 5.04 19.95
C LEU A 50 21.97 4.03 18.91
N PHE A 51 21.09 4.48 18.03
CA PHE A 51 20.63 3.72 16.86
C PHE A 51 21.27 4.35 15.62
N ILE A 52 21.99 3.55 14.85
CA ILE A 52 22.71 3.99 13.66
C ILE A 52 22.17 3.20 12.49
N SER A 53 21.87 3.89 11.40
CA SER A 53 21.54 3.26 10.13
C SER A 53 22.36 3.83 8.99
N VAL A 54 22.69 2.95 8.05
CA VAL A 54 23.42 3.29 6.83
C VAL A 54 22.56 2.91 5.63
N ALA A 55 22.59 3.73 4.60
CA ALA A 55 21.80 3.56 3.40
C ALA A 55 22.64 3.88 2.16
N LEU A 56 22.79 2.94 1.24
CA LEU A 56 23.47 3.15 -0.03
C LEU A 56 22.57 3.94 -0.98
N CYS A 57 23.07 5.03 -1.55
CA CYS A 57 22.34 5.84 -2.52
C CYS A 57 22.61 5.40 -3.96
N SER A 58 23.64 4.60 -4.18
CA SER A 58 23.97 3.94 -5.44
C SER A 58 24.37 2.48 -5.20
N ASP A 59 24.19 1.62 -6.20
CA ASP A 59 24.56 0.21 -6.11
C ASP A 59 26.04 0.02 -5.76
N SER A 60 26.30 -0.81 -4.75
CA SER A 60 27.64 -1.23 -4.37
C SER A 60 27.61 -2.59 -3.68
N SER A 61 28.34 -3.55 -4.23
CA SER A 61 28.54 -4.88 -3.64
C SER A 61 29.78 -4.97 -2.74
N SER A 62 30.64 -3.94 -2.74
CA SER A 62 31.87 -3.88 -1.96
C SER A 62 31.74 -3.10 -0.66
N ALA A 63 30.62 -2.41 -0.45
CA ALA A 63 30.39 -1.57 0.72
C ALA A 63 30.17 -2.41 1.98
N ARG A 64 31.08 -2.29 2.95
CA ARG A 64 30.96 -2.93 4.27
C ARG A 64 31.17 -1.90 5.36
N PHE A 65 30.23 -1.85 6.30
CA PHE A 65 30.25 -0.89 7.41
C PHE A 65 30.48 -1.64 8.72
N PHE A 66 31.40 -1.14 9.54
CA PHE A 66 31.73 -1.74 10.83
C PHE A 66 31.62 -0.69 11.93
N ILE A 67 31.02 -1.07 13.05
CA ILE A 67 30.86 -0.24 14.24
C ILE A 67 31.75 -0.80 15.35
N SER A 68 32.49 0.07 16.04
CA SER A 68 33.09 -0.21 17.34
C SER A 68 32.47 0.69 18.40
N ASN A 69 32.04 0.08 19.51
CA ASN A 69 31.49 0.76 20.68
C ASN A 69 32.50 0.93 21.82
N SER A 70 33.78 0.59 21.58
CA SER A 70 34.88 0.83 22.50
C SER A 70 35.76 1.96 21.96
N SER A 71 35.84 3.06 22.70
CA SER A 71 36.70 4.20 22.36
C SER A 71 38.13 3.94 22.85
N ASN A 72 38.98 3.42 21.98
CA ASN A 72 40.38 3.79 22.07
C ASN A 72 40.53 4.94 21.08
N SER A 73 40.80 6.16 21.56
CA SER A 73 41.00 7.35 20.72
C SER A 73 42.21 7.25 19.77
N ASP A 74 42.91 6.10 19.80
CA ASP A 74 44.08 5.82 19.00
C ASP A 74 43.66 5.24 17.64
N SER A 75 44.30 5.72 16.57
CA SER A 75 44.06 5.34 15.16
C SER A 75 44.35 3.87 14.83
N VAL A 76 44.63 3.03 15.83
CA VAL A 76 45.03 1.62 15.67
C VAL A 76 43.82 0.68 15.56
N ASP A 77 42.64 1.11 16.01
CA ASP A 77 41.42 0.29 16.05
C ASP A 77 40.30 0.83 15.12
N ASP A 78 40.61 1.06 13.83
CA ASP A 78 39.53 1.25 12.86
C ASP A 78 38.71 -0.05 12.75
N PRO A 79 37.38 0.00 12.98
CA PRO A 79 36.56 -1.20 12.95
C PRO A 79 36.59 -1.80 11.55
N GLY A 80 36.98 -3.05 11.48
CA GLY A 80 37.14 -3.82 10.24
C GLY A 80 37.10 -5.32 10.52
N PRO A 81 37.26 -6.17 9.50
CA PRO A 81 37.19 -7.62 9.65
C PRO A 81 38.27 -8.11 10.63
N GLY A 82 37.85 -8.61 11.80
CA GLY A 82 38.76 -9.11 12.84
C GLY A 82 39.19 -8.07 13.89
N GLY A 83 38.64 -6.85 13.86
CA GLY A 83 38.85 -5.85 14.92
C GLY A 83 38.18 -6.24 16.25
N THR A 84 38.81 -5.91 17.36
CA THR A 84 38.24 -6.11 18.70
C THR A 84 36.99 -5.24 18.89
N ASN A 85 35.88 -5.82 19.37
CA ASN A 85 34.59 -5.15 19.52
C ASN A 85 34.04 -4.49 18.23
N ALA A 86 34.43 -5.01 17.05
CA ALA A 86 33.88 -4.56 15.78
C ALA A 86 32.64 -5.40 15.39
N PHE A 87 31.54 -4.71 15.10
CA PHE A 87 30.27 -5.30 14.65
C PHE A 87 30.00 -4.85 13.22
N GLU A 88 29.73 -5.79 12.32
CA GLU A 88 29.37 -5.47 10.94
C GLU A 88 27.88 -5.08 10.85
N ILE A 89 27.59 -3.97 10.16
CA ILE A 89 26.23 -3.62 9.77
C ILE A 89 25.90 -4.37 8.48
N ILE A 90 25.10 -5.42 8.58
CA ILE A 90 24.67 -6.20 7.42
C ILE A 90 23.67 -5.36 6.61
N LEU A 91 24.00 -5.14 5.34
CA LEU A 91 23.12 -4.44 4.41
C LEU A 91 22.14 -5.41 3.76
N ASN A 92 20.85 -5.09 3.84
CA ASN A 92 19.78 -5.75 3.11
C ASN A 92 19.11 -4.73 2.17
N HIS A 93 19.06 -5.04 0.87
CA HIS A 93 18.64 -4.10 -0.18
C HIS A 93 19.32 -2.72 -0.06
N GLY A 94 20.59 -2.70 0.31
CA GLY A 94 21.40 -1.49 0.42
C GLY A 94 21.18 -0.65 1.68
N GLN A 95 20.42 -1.11 2.67
CA GLN A 95 20.32 -0.47 3.98
C GLN A 95 20.62 -1.43 5.13
N GLY A 96 21.15 -0.93 6.23
CA GLY A 96 21.38 -1.71 7.44
C GLY A 96 21.35 -0.84 8.68
N ASN A 97 21.12 -1.45 9.84
CA ASN A 97 21.10 -0.74 11.11
C ASN A 97 21.82 -1.51 12.22
N TRP A 98 22.17 -0.77 13.26
CA TRP A 98 22.76 -1.30 14.47
C TRP A 98 22.33 -0.47 15.67
N THR A 99 22.20 -1.11 16.83
CA THR A 99 21.83 -0.45 18.08
C THR A 99 22.69 -0.94 19.20
N GLY A 100 23.17 -0.02 20.03
CA GLY A 100 23.92 -0.38 21.22
C GLY A 100 24.38 0.82 22.03
N ARG A 101 25.09 0.52 23.12
CA ARG A 101 25.60 1.50 24.08
C ARG A 101 26.97 2.02 23.65
N PHE A 102 27.17 3.34 23.71
CA PHE A 102 28.42 4.04 23.40
C PHE A 102 28.86 4.88 24.60
N ALA A 103 29.17 4.25 25.74
CA ALA A 103 29.45 4.95 26.99
C ALA A 103 30.58 6.00 26.90
N ASN A 104 31.54 5.78 26.00
CA ASN A 104 32.68 6.68 25.78
C ASN A 104 32.77 7.15 24.31
N GLY A 105 31.69 7.04 23.55
CA GLY A 105 31.67 7.25 22.10
C GLY A 105 32.05 5.99 21.31
N GLY A 106 32.05 6.11 19.99
CA GLY A 106 32.33 4.98 19.09
C GLY A 106 32.90 5.40 17.76
N ILE A 107 33.15 4.41 16.90
CA ILE A 107 33.68 4.61 15.56
C ILE A 107 32.83 3.83 14.56
N LEU A 108 32.46 4.48 13.45
CA LEU A 108 31.92 3.84 12.26
C LEU A 108 32.99 3.83 11.17
N GLY A 109 33.42 2.66 10.74
CA GLY A 109 34.37 2.44 9.65
C GLY A 109 33.67 2.00 8.38
N LEU A 110 34.16 2.49 7.25
CA LEU A 110 33.76 2.08 5.91
C LEU A 110 34.92 1.35 5.24
N GLN A 111 34.69 0.08 4.91
CA GLN A 111 35.56 -0.70 4.04
C GLN A 111 34.96 -0.77 2.64
N ARG A 112 35.81 -0.57 1.64
CA ARG A 112 35.46 -0.65 0.23
C ARG A 112 36.67 -1.05 -0.62
N ASP A 113 36.41 -1.55 -1.82
CA ASP A 113 37.46 -1.76 -2.82
C ASP A 113 37.96 -0.41 -3.36
N ALA A 114 39.26 -0.29 -3.62
CA ALA A 114 39.89 0.97 -4.04
C ALA A 114 39.31 1.57 -5.33
N SER A 115 38.70 0.75 -6.19
CA SER A 115 38.06 1.16 -7.45
C SER A 115 36.54 1.35 -7.35
N SER A 116 35.96 1.22 -6.15
CA SER A 116 34.50 1.31 -5.97
C SER A 116 34.08 2.70 -5.48
N ASP A 117 33.32 3.39 -6.33
CA ASP A 117 32.75 4.70 -6.04
C ASP A 117 31.23 4.59 -5.85
N PHE A 118 30.75 5.08 -4.72
CA PHE A 118 29.32 5.11 -4.40
C PHE A 118 29.01 6.26 -3.43
N SER A 119 27.73 6.60 -3.31
CA SER A 119 27.22 7.49 -2.28
C SER A 119 26.39 6.73 -1.26
N PHE A 120 26.38 7.23 -0.03
CA PHE A 120 25.61 6.65 1.06
C PHE A 120 25.22 7.72 2.08
N ASP A 121 24.13 7.48 2.78
CA ASP A 121 23.64 8.29 3.88
C ASP A 121 23.81 7.54 5.20
N ILE A 122 24.20 8.29 6.24
CA ILE A 122 24.15 7.84 7.62
C ILE A 122 23.08 8.65 8.32
N ALA A 123 22.16 7.99 9.01
CA ALA A 123 21.15 8.64 9.80
C ALA A 123 20.94 7.88 11.11
N LEU A 124 20.09 8.43 11.97
CA LEU A 124 19.50 7.62 13.01
C LEU A 124 18.61 6.58 12.34
N PHE A 125 17.56 6.98 11.65
CA PHE A 125 16.52 6.03 11.26
C PHE A 125 16.37 5.89 9.73
N HIS A 126 16.87 4.78 9.18
CA HIS A 126 16.50 4.30 7.85
C HIS A 126 15.65 3.05 8.05
N GLN A 127 14.52 2.95 7.37
CA GLN A 127 13.56 1.89 7.64
C GLN A 127 12.87 1.42 6.36
N SER A 128 12.76 0.10 6.21
CA SER A 128 11.79 -0.50 5.30
C SER A 128 10.43 -0.55 5.99
N LEU A 129 9.42 -0.04 5.31
CA LEU A 129 8.06 0.08 5.80
C LEU A 129 7.13 -0.89 5.08
N ASP A 130 5.93 -1.09 5.64
CA ASP A 130 4.85 -1.84 4.98
C ASP A 130 4.59 -1.33 3.57
N LEU A 131 4.12 -2.22 2.69
CA LEU A 131 3.94 -1.95 1.28
C LEU A 131 2.95 -0.80 1.02
N PRO A 132 3.14 -0.02 -0.06
CA PRO A 132 2.09 0.84 -0.59
C PRO A 132 0.87 -0.01 -0.98
N PHE A 133 -0.27 0.62 -1.15
CA PHE A 133 -1.48 -0.06 -1.60
C PHE A 133 -1.83 0.38 -3.02
N PHE A 134 -2.07 -0.58 -3.89
CA PHE A 134 -2.56 -0.32 -5.25
C PHE A 134 -4.09 -0.35 -5.23
N GLY A 135 -4.72 0.78 -5.58
CA GLY A 135 -6.17 0.86 -5.70
C GLY A 135 -6.67 0.17 -6.97
N ASP A 136 -6.41 0.81 -8.11
CA ASP A 136 -6.68 0.27 -9.44
C ASP A 136 -5.99 1.10 -10.53
N SER A 137 -6.08 0.63 -11.78
CA SER A 137 -5.57 1.31 -12.97
C SER A 137 -6.60 1.40 -14.08
N THR A 138 -6.40 2.33 -15.02
CA THR A 138 -6.97 2.25 -16.38
C THR A 138 -5.87 1.83 -17.36
N SER A 139 -6.09 2.06 -18.66
CA SER A 139 -5.06 1.95 -19.68
C SER A 139 -3.91 2.96 -19.53
N ASN A 140 -4.12 4.09 -18.84
CA ASN A 140 -3.12 5.16 -18.76
C ASN A 140 -3.09 5.92 -17.42
N GLN A 141 -3.83 5.45 -16.42
CA GLN A 141 -3.90 6.05 -15.09
C GLN A 141 -3.77 4.98 -14.01
N ALA A 142 -3.37 5.38 -12.81
CA ALA A 142 -3.34 4.53 -11.64
C ALA A 142 -3.65 5.32 -10.36
N LEU A 143 -4.32 4.67 -9.42
CA LEU A 143 -4.47 5.12 -8.05
C LEU A 143 -3.52 4.30 -7.17
N ILE A 144 -2.56 4.99 -6.55
CA ILE A 144 -1.60 4.39 -5.63
C ILE A 144 -1.75 5.09 -4.29
N PHE A 145 -1.66 4.33 -3.21
CA PHE A 145 -1.74 4.84 -1.86
C PHE A 145 -0.44 4.52 -1.12
N SER A 146 -0.02 5.43 -0.26
CA SER A 146 1.00 5.11 0.75
C SER A 146 0.51 3.99 1.68
N ARG A 147 1.43 3.47 2.50
CA ARG A 147 1.06 2.76 3.72
C ARG A 147 0.14 3.62 4.61
N GLN A 148 -0.51 2.98 5.57
CA GLN A 148 -1.16 3.67 6.67
C GLN A 148 -0.10 4.36 7.53
N PHE A 149 -0.24 5.67 7.79
CA PHE A 149 0.76 6.44 8.55
C PHE A 149 0.23 7.04 9.86
N GLN A 150 -1.09 7.21 9.99
CA GLN A 150 -1.70 7.76 11.21
C GLN A 150 -3.09 7.15 11.43
N GLY A 151 -3.36 6.65 12.64
CA GLY A 151 -4.68 6.20 13.04
C GLY A 151 -5.65 7.36 13.23
N ILE A 152 -6.92 7.12 12.95
CA ILE A 152 -8.04 8.04 13.16
C ILE A 152 -8.74 7.58 14.44
N GLU A 153 -8.89 8.48 15.41
CA GLU A 153 -9.55 8.14 16.65
C GLU A 153 -11.06 7.96 16.41
N ASN A 154 -11.48 6.72 16.25
CA ASN A 154 -12.89 6.35 16.13
C ASN A 154 -13.47 6.11 17.52
N VAL A 155 -13.92 7.20 18.16
CA VAL A 155 -14.66 7.10 19.42
C VAL A 155 -15.96 6.36 19.16
N LYS A 156 -16.05 5.11 19.61
CA LYS A 156 -17.31 4.34 19.50
C LYS A 156 -18.39 5.07 20.29
N PRO A 157 -19.57 5.33 19.69
CA PRO A 157 -20.66 5.99 20.40
C PRO A 157 -21.11 5.16 21.60
N THR A 158 -21.39 5.83 22.72
CA THR A 158 -21.83 5.21 23.98
C THR A 158 -23.14 5.81 24.45
N TYR A 159 -24.00 4.99 25.06
CA TYR A 159 -25.24 5.49 25.67
C TYR A 159 -24.94 6.49 26.81
N PRO A 160 -25.72 7.58 26.98
CA PRO A 160 -26.94 7.94 26.23
C PRO A 160 -26.72 8.68 24.91
N ASN A 161 -25.52 9.19 24.65
CA ASN A 161 -25.22 9.97 23.45
C ASN A 161 -24.73 9.07 22.31
N TYR A 162 -25.64 8.25 21.77
CA TYR A 162 -25.33 7.29 20.70
C TYR A 162 -25.65 7.87 19.32
N THR A 163 -24.67 8.55 18.72
CA THR A 163 -24.83 9.16 17.39
C THR A 163 -24.08 8.35 16.34
N LEU A 164 -24.78 7.89 15.32
CA LEU A 164 -24.19 7.19 14.19
C LEU A 164 -23.69 8.18 13.12
N PRO A 165 -22.61 7.84 12.38
CA PRO A 165 -22.17 8.60 11.21
C PRO A 165 -23.31 8.94 10.23
N ALA A 166 -23.32 10.17 9.72
CA ALA A 166 -24.29 10.62 8.72
C ALA A 166 -24.13 9.83 7.41
N ALA A 167 -25.24 9.68 6.68
CA ALA A 167 -25.25 9.00 5.37
C ALA A 167 -24.34 9.68 4.34
N ASN A 168 -24.45 11.00 4.23
CA ASN A 168 -23.51 11.83 3.47
C ASN A 168 -22.33 12.20 4.39
N LEU A 169 -21.42 11.24 4.57
CA LEU A 169 -20.24 11.43 5.42
C LEU A 169 -19.26 12.41 4.77
N SER A 170 -18.56 13.20 5.58
CA SER A 170 -17.40 13.99 5.16
C SER A 170 -16.10 13.29 5.55
N GLN A 171 -14.99 13.60 4.86
CA GLN A 171 -13.67 13.16 5.32
C GLN A 171 -13.40 13.74 6.73
N PRO A 172 -12.74 12.98 7.63
CA PRO A 172 -12.26 13.51 8.90
C PRO A 172 -11.29 14.68 8.68
N LEU A 173 -11.03 15.45 9.72
CA LEU A 173 -10.06 16.54 9.65
C LEU A 173 -8.68 16.00 9.29
N ALA A 174 -8.05 16.62 8.29
CA ALA A 174 -6.74 16.24 7.82
C ALA A 174 -5.72 16.22 8.98
N PRO A 175 -4.72 15.32 8.92
CA PRO A 175 -3.67 15.24 9.93
C PRO A 175 -2.91 16.56 10.05
N SER A 176 -2.57 16.98 11.27
CA SER A 176 -1.88 18.24 11.54
C SER A 176 -0.41 18.23 11.11
N ASN A 177 0.27 17.10 11.30
CA ASN A 177 1.69 16.91 10.97
C ASN A 177 1.87 15.62 10.15
N PRO A 178 1.40 15.58 8.88
CA PRO A 178 1.57 14.41 8.05
C PRO A 178 3.04 14.26 7.62
N PRO A 179 3.52 13.01 7.41
CA PRO A 179 4.85 12.77 6.88
C PRO A 179 4.97 13.25 5.42
N ASN A 180 6.20 13.59 4.99
CA ASN A 180 6.44 13.91 3.59
C ASN A 180 6.57 12.63 2.77
N LEU A 181 5.56 12.36 1.95
CA LEU A 181 5.45 11.13 1.16
C LEU A 181 5.61 11.44 -0.33
N THR A 182 6.58 10.79 -0.97
CA THR A 182 6.87 10.92 -2.41
C THR A 182 6.75 9.56 -3.10
N LEU A 183 5.91 9.49 -4.13
CA LEU A 183 5.76 8.31 -4.98
C LEU A 183 6.87 8.28 -6.03
N ILE A 184 7.63 7.19 -6.07
CA ILE A 184 8.63 6.88 -7.09
C ILE A 184 8.18 5.63 -7.83
N MET A 185 8.01 5.71 -9.14
CA MET A 185 7.64 4.55 -9.95
C MET A 185 8.30 4.56 -11.31
N ALA A 186 8.51 3.39 -11.88
CA ALA A 186 9.05 3.22 -13.22
C ALA A 186 8.46 1.96 -13.87
N GLU A 187 8.58 1.84 -15.18
CA GLU A 187 8.31 0.56 -15.83
C GLU A 187 9.23 -0.51 -15.23
N THR A 188 8.68 -1.69 -14.98
CA THR A 188 9.40 -2.78 -14.29
C THR A 188 10.63 -3.23 -15.08
N SER A 189 10.60 -3.08 -16.41
CA SER A 189 11.71 -3.32 -17.34
C SER A 189 12.94 -2.45 -17.06
N VAL A 190 12.77 -1.28 -16.44
CA VAL A 190 13.87 -0.38 -16.04
C VAL A 190 14.68 -0.97 -14.87
N GLY A 191 14.11 -1.91 -14.13
CA GLY A 191 14.81 -2.58 -13.03
C GLY A 191 14.94 -1.72 -11.77
N LEU A 192 13.96 -0.86 -11.49
CA LEU A 192 13.97 0.00 -10.29
C LEU A 192 14.15 -0.80 -8.98
N ALA A 193 13.59 -2.00 -8.90
CA ALA A 193 13.73 -2.90 -7.76
C ALA A 193 15.09 -3.63 -7.67
N ASN A 194 15.95 -3.53 -8.69
CA ASN A 194 17.27 -4.19 -8.69
C ASN A 194 18.32 -3.41 -7.89
N GLY A 195 18.12 -2.11 -7.70
CA GLY A 195 19.02 -1.23 -6.95
C GLY A 195 18.76 -1.21 -5.45
N PRO A 196 19.39 -0.29 -4.69
CA PRO A 196 19.16 -0.12 -3.26
C PRO A 196 17.75 0.40 -2.98
N HIS A 197 17.06 -0.19 -2.02
CA HIS A 197 15.71 0.22 -1.60
C HIS A 197 15.81 1.25 -0.47
N THR A 198 16.57 2.31 -0.73
CA THR A 198 16.87 3.37 0.24
C THR A 198 16.28 4.70 -0.22
N GLY A 199 15.93 5.56 0.73
CA GLY A 199 15.31 6.85 0.41
C GLY A 199 16.22 7.70 -0.47
N CYS A 200 17.52 7.78 -0.16
CA CYS A 200 18.47 8.55 -0.95
C CYS A 200 18.71 7.99 -2.37
N SER A 201 18.63 6.67 -2.57
CA SER A 201 18.73 6.09 -3.92
C SER A 201 17.47 6.39 -4.74
N LEU A 202 16.29 6.20 -4.13
CA LEU A 202 15.00 6.33 -4.80
C LEU A 202 14.59 7.78 -5.03
N SER A 203 14.86 8.70 -4.09
CA SER A 203 14.53 10.13 -4.22
C SER A 203 15.25 10.82 -5.37
N SER A 204 16.34 10.23 -5.89
CA SER A 204 17.05 10.74 -7.07
C SER A 204 16.41 10.32 -8.40
N ARG A 205 15.44 9.40 -8.38
CA ARG A 205 14.83 8.82 -9.58
C ARG A 205 13.61 9.62 -10.02
N SER A 206 13.42 9.71 -11.33
CA SER A 206 12.20 10.27 -11.91
C SER A 206 11.05 9.26 -11.82
N THR A 207 9.87 9.75 -11.46
CA THR A 207 8.62 8.98 -11.46
C THR A 207 8.05 8.91 -12.88
N ALA A 208 7.66 7.71 -13.34
CA ALA A 208 6.97 7.50 -14.60
C ALA A 208 5.54 8.04 -14.56
N GLY A 209 5.09 8.62 -15.68
CA GLY A 209 3.83 9.35 -15.76
C GLY A 209 3.89 10.70 -15.02
N THR A 210 2.71 11.27 -14.77
CA THR A 210 2.54 12.56 -14.10
C THR A 210 1.58 12.39 -12.92
N ILE A 211 2.02 12.74 -11.71
CA ILE A 211 1.15 12.84 -10.54
C ILE A 211 0.23 14.05 -10.74
N ARG A 212 -1.04 13.80 -11.06
CA ARG A 212 -2.03 14.83 -11.37
C ARG A 212 -2.70 15.39 -10.11
N ASN A 213 -2.88 14.54 -9.10
CA ASN A 213 -3.43 14.93 -7.81
C ASN A 213 -2.81 14.08 -6.70
N GLU A 214 -2.62 14.69 -5.53
CA GLU A 214 -2.22 14.00 -4.32
C GLU A 214 -2.97 14.55 -3.11
N THR A 215 -3.59 13.66 -2.33
CA THR A 215 -4.40 14.06 -1.19
C THR A 215 -4.27 13.08 -0.03
N PHE A 216 -4.47 13.54 1.21
CA PHE A 216 -4.63 12.63 2.34
C PHE A 216 -6.06 12.09 2.34
N TRP A 217 -6.19 10.77 2.42
CA TRP A 217 -7.46 10.07 2.28
C TRP A 217 -7.65 9.01 3.37
N ALA A 218 -8.80 9.06 4.06
CA ALA A 218 -9.22 8.09 5.05
C ALA A 218 -10.09 7.00 4.40
N ARG A 219 -9.46 6.07 3.67
CA ARG A 219 -10.14 5.04 2.86
C ARG A 219 -11.06 4.12 3.66
N GLU A 220 -10.61 3.70 4.84
CA GLU A 220 -11.26 2.68 5.68
C GLU A 220 -11.79 3.24 7.01
N VAL A 221 -11.88 4.57 7.13
CA VAL A 221 -12.30 5.31 8.33
C VAL A 221 -11.36 5.16 9.54
N ASP A 222 -10.46 4.18 9.58
CA ASP A 222 -9.55 3.93 10.71
C ASP A 222 -8.14 4.54 10.55
N PHE A 223 -7.67 4.79 9.33
CA PHE A 223 -6.29 5.25 9.08
C PHE A 223 -6.18 6.22 7.91
N TRP A 224 -5.23 7.15 8.03
CA TRP A 224 -4.79 8.04 6.95
C TRP A 224 -3.76 7.37 6.05
N ARG A 225 -3.94 7.58 4.74
CA ARG A 225 -2.98 7.30 3.66
C ARG A 225 -2.85 8.54 2.77
N LYS A 226 -1.78 8.65 2.02
CA LYS A 226 -1.66 9.60 0.90
C LYS A 226 -2.08 8.89 -0.38
N GLU A 227 -3.08 9.40 -1.06
CA GLU A 227 -3.54 8.94 -2.37
C GLU A 227 -2.80 9.72 -3.46
N PHE A 228 -2.31 9.01 -4.47
CA PHE A 228 -1.64 9.55 -5.66
C PHE A 228 -2.43 9.14 -6.90
N LEU A 229 -2.95 10.13 -7.63
CA LEU A 229 -3.52 9.92 -8.96
C LEU A 229 -2.43 10.14 -10.00
N VAL A 230 -1.98 9.05 -10.62
CA VAL A 230 -0.97 9.08 -11.68
C VAL A 230 -1.64 8.98 -13.04
N THR A 231 -1.17 9.76 -14.00
CA THR A 231 -1.66 9.80 -15.38
C THR A 231 -0.50 9.71 -16.38
N GLY A 232 -0.79 9.45 -17.66
CA GLY A 232 0.24 9.37 -18.70
C GLY A 232 1.07 8.09 -18.64
N LEU A 233 0.50 7.01 -18.10
CA LEU A 233 1.10 5.68 -18.13
C LEU A 233 0.84 5.01 -19.48
N ASN A 234 1.70 4.06 -19.86
CA ASN A 234 1.55 3.27 -21.07
C ASN A 234 0.55 2.13 -20.81
N PRO A 235 -0.31 1.76 -21.78
CA PRO A 235 -1.23 0.63 -21.64
C PRO A 235 -0.49 -0.71 -21.60
N SER A 236 -1.12 -1.73 -21.00
CA SER A 236 -0.59 -3.09 -20.88
C SER A 236 0.86 -3.16 -20.36
N THR A 237 1.22 -2.27 -19.45
CA THR A 237 2.62 -2.08 -19.01
C THR A 237 2.75 -2.36 -17.52
N ASN A 238 3.77 -3.13 -17.15
CA ASN A 238 4.08 -3.45 -15.76
C ASN A 238 4.90 -2.33 -15.13
N TYR A 239 4.47 -1.82 -13.99
CA TYR A 239 5.15 -0.79 -13.21
C TYR A 239 5.60 -1.32 -11.85
N THR A 240 6.72 -0.81 -11.39
CA THR A 240 7.22 -0.98 -10.02
C THR A 240 7.12 0.36 -9.31
N ALA A 241 6.57 0.38 -8.11
CA ALA A 241 6.41 1.60 -7.32
C ALA A 241 6.91 1.45 -5.89
N PHE A 242 7.48 2.55 -5.39
CA PHE A 242 7.91 2.77 -4.02
C PHE A 242 7.29 4.07 -3.52
N VAL A 243 7.06 4.17 -2.22
CA VAL A 243 6.75 5.43 -1.55
C VAL A 243 7.88 5.73 -0.56
N VAL A 244 8.54 6.86 -0.75
CA VAL A 244 9.58 7.35 0.14
C VAL A 244 8.95 8.29 1.16
N GLU A 245 9.27 8.08 2.44
CA GLU A 245 8.84 8.88 3.57
C GLU A 245 10.06 9.60 4.16
N ASP A 246 9.98 10.94 4.22
CA ASP A 246 10.98 11.83 4.81
C ASP A 246 12.43 11.55 4.32
N ASN A 247 12.57 11.12 3.05
CA ASN A 247 13.83 10.74 2.39
C ASN A 247 14.63 9.60 3.03
N THR A 248 14.13 8.96 4.08
CA THR A 248 14.90 7.99 4.89
C THR A 248 14.20 6.66 5.06
N LYS A 249 12.86 6.64 4.97
CA LYS A 249 12.08 5.42 5.06
C LYS A 249 11.46 5.09 3.72
N VAL A 250 11.40 3.81 3.38
CA VAL A 250 10.96 3.34 2.07
C VAL A 250 9.91 2.26 2.23
N SER A 251 8.80 2.44 1.53
CA SER A 251 7.70 1.51 1.41
C SER A 251 7.69 0.93 0.00
N GLY A 252 7.76 -0.40 -0.15
CA GLY A 252 7.77 -1.09 -1.45
C GLY A 252 8.90 -2.11 -1.60
N PRO A 253 9.10 -2.68 -2.80
CA PRO A 253 8.35 -2.40 -4.02
C PRO A 253 6.95 -3.02 -4.01
N ILE A 254 5.98 -2.31 -4.59
CA ILE A 254 4.79 -2.95 -5.18
C ILE A 254 4.94 -3.03 -6.68
N TYR A 255 4.25 -4.01 -7.25
CA TYR A 255 4.12 -4.15 -8.69
C TYR A 255 2.64 -3.93 -9.05
N PHE A 256 2.38 -3.44 -10.25
CA PHE A 256 1.04 -3.39 -10.82
C PHE A 256 1.12 -3.29 -12.34
N ALA A 257 0.01 -3.54 -13.03
CA ALA A 257 -0.09 -3.33 -14.46
C ALA A 257 -1.18 -2.31 -14.80
N THR A 258 -0.95 -1.52 -15.84
CA THR A 258 -2.02 -0.79 -16.52
C THR A 258 -2.82 -1.75 -17.40
N LYS A 259 -4.10 -1.43 -17.57
CA LYS A 259 -5.01 -2.23 -18.40
C LYS A 259 -4.73 -2.05 -19.89
N SER A 260 -5.37 -2.86 -20.70
CA SER A 260 -5.29 -2.81 -22.16
C SER A 260 -5.74 -1.46 -22.70
N SER A 261 -5.25 -1.08 -23.89
CA SER A 261 -5.67 0.16 -24.55
C SER A 261 -7.17 0.22 -24.87
N GLY A 262 -7.84 -0.93 -24.91
CA GLY A 262 -9.29 -1.04 -25.09
C GLY A 262 -10.11 -0.90 -23.81
N PHE A 263 -9.48 -0.77 -22.64
CA PHE A 263 -10.19 -0.62 -21.38
C PHE A 263 -10.82 0.78 -21.24
N THR A 264 -12.13 0.83 -21.00
CA THR A 264 -12.93 2.06 -21.10
C THR A 264 -13.48 2.58 -19.77
N CYS A 265 -13.49 1.79 -18.70
CA CYS A 265 -14.04 2.21 -17.41
C CYS A 265 -13.17 3.28 -16.74
N PRO A 266 -13.73 4.45 -16.35
CA PRO A 266 -12.99 5.47 -15.63
C PRO A 266 -12.77 5.11 -14.16
N LEU A 267 -11.74 5.68 -13.55
CA LEU A 267 -11.50 5.57 -12.11
C LEU A 267 -12.50 6.44 -11.35
N VAL A 268 -13.03 5.88 -10.27
CA VAL A 268 -13.85 6.59 -9.28
C VAL A 268 -13.10 6.54 -7.96
N HIS A 269 -12.89 7.69 -7.34
CA HIS A 269 -12.17 7.79 -6.08
C HIS A 269 -12.63 9.01 -5.28
N SER A 270 -12.02 9.24 -4.11
CA SER A 270 -12.28 10.45 -3.32
C SER A 270 -13.77 10.69 -3.03
N LEU A 271 -14.54 9.62 -2.72
CA LEU A 271 -15.96 9.70 -2.34
C LEU A 271 -16.15 9.60 -0.82
N PRO A 272 -16.39 10.69 -0.08
CA PRO A 272 -16.46 10.65 1.38
C PRO A 272 -17.55 9.73 1.97
N TYR A 273 -18.69 9.60 1.29
CA TYR A 273 -19.78 8.70 1.68
C TYR A 273 -19.49 7.22 1.34
N CYS A 274 -18.56 6.96 0.42
CA CYS A 274 -18.08 5.63 0.04
C CYS A 274 -16.54 5.60 0.03
N PRO A 275 -15.89 5.75 1.21
CA PRO A 275 -14.47 6.11 1.29
C PRO A 275 -13.52 5.05 0.73
N GLY A 276 -13.99 3.79 0.64
CA GLY A 276 -13.20 2.71 0.09
C GLY A 276 -13.28 2.54 -1.44
N VAL A 277 -14.14 3.32 -2.12
CA VAL A 277 -14.19 3.36 -3.59
C VAL A 277 -12.96 4.09 -4.11
N ALA A 278 -12.10 3.36 -4.82
CA ALA A 278 -10.83 3.83 -5.36
C ALA A 278 -10.39 2.95 -6.55
N TYR A 279 -11.32 2.70 -7.47
CA TYR A 279 -11.14 1.73 -8.55
C TYR A 279 -11.97 2.07 -9.78
N ALA A 280 -11.79 1.33 -10.88
CA ALA A 280 -12.53 1.57 -12.11
C ALA A 280 -13.99 1.10 -11.99
N VAL A 281 -14.94 1.91 -12.43
CA VAL A 281 -16.39 1.65 -12.35
C VAL A 281 -17.00 1.77 -13.75
N PRO A 282 -18.02 0.96 -14.12
CA PRO A 282 -18.65 1.01 -15.44
C PRO A 282 -19.56 2.25 -15.59
N LEU A 283 -18.94 3.42 -15.63
CA LEU A 283 -19.56 4.70 -15.93
C LEU A 283 -19.14 5.16 -17.35
N PRO A 284 -19.97 5.96 -18.03
CA PRO A 284 -19.55 6.71 -19.20
C PRO A 284 -18.29 7.56 -18.94
N PRO A 285 -17.62 8.08 -19.98
CA PRO A 285 -16.48 8.96 -19.79
C PRO A 285 -16.81 10.17 -18.89
N PRO A 286 -15.89 10.58 -17.99
CA PRO A 286 -16.07 11.76 -17.15
C PRO A 286 -16.37 13.03 -17.95
N PRO A 287 -17.00 14.05 -17.33
CA PRO A 287 -17.25 15.33 -17.98
C PRO A 287 -15.98 15.96 -18.56
N ALA A 288 -16.15 16.76 -19.61
CA ALA A 288 -15.02 17.39 -20.31
C ALA A 288 -14.05 18.10 -19.35
N GLY A 289 -12.75 17.78 -19.47
CA GLY A 289 -11.67 18.32 -18.61
C GLY A 289 -11.35 17.47 -17.37
N SER A 290 -12.24 16.53 -17.01
CA SER A 290 -11.97 15.52 -15.99
C SER A 290 -11.46 14.24 -16.64
N VAL A 291 -10.56 13.53 -15.94
CA VAL A 291 -10.02 12.23 -16.39
C VAL A 291 -10.44 11.08 -15.46
N VAL A 292 -11.10 11.42 -14.36
CA VAL A 292 -11.60 10.55 -13.29
C VAL A 292 -12.92 11.10 -12.76
N TYR A 293 -13.66 10.28 -12.03
CA TYR A 293 -14.78 10.72 -11.19
C TYR A 293 -14.35 10.85 -9.73
N ASP A 294 -14.81 11.93 -9.10
CA ASP A 294 -14.68 12.20 -7.68
C ASP A 294 -15.97 12.80 -7.11
N ASN A 295 -15.95 13.20 -5.83
CA ASN A 295 -17.11 13.78 -5.16
C ASN A 295 -17.62 15.09 -5.80
N THR A 296 -16.83 15.75 -6.64
CA THR A 296 -17.19 17.04 -7.26
C THR A 296 -17.90 16.90 -8.60
N ASN A 297 -17.72 15.77 -9.29
CA ASN A 297 -18.22 15.57 -10.65
C ASN A 297 -19.03 14.28 -10.86
N LEU A 298 -19.15 13.42 -9.84
CA LEU A 298 -20.00 12.23 -9.92
C LEU A 298 -21.48 12.65 -9.99
N PRO A 299 -22.28 12.12 -10.95
CA PRO A 299 -23.68 12.53 -11.10
C PRO A 299 -24.54 12.26 -9.86
N ASP A 300 -25.40 13.23 -9.50
CA ASP A 300 -26.35 13.08 -8.39
C ASP A 300 -27.29 11.88 -8.55
N ALA A 301 -27.65 11.53 -9.79
CA ALA A 301 -28.47 10.35 -10.08
C ALA A 301 -27.81 9.04 -9.60
N VAL A 302 -26.49 9.02 -9.42
CA VAL A 302 -25.73 7.88 -8.90
C VAL A 302 -25.54 8.01 -7.38
N SER A 303 -25.16 9.19 -6.88
CA SER A 303 -24.81 9.39 -5.47
C SER A 303 -26.02 9.52 -4.53
N GLN A 304 -27.11 10.17 -4.96
CA GLN A 304 -28.27 10.43 -4.10
C GLN A 304 -29.03 9.15 -3.69
N PRO A 305 -29.27 8.15 -4.56
CA PRO A 305 -29.88 6.89 -4.16
C PRO A 305 -29.08 6.16 -3.07
N LEU A 306 -27.75 6.13 -3.21
CA LEU A 306 -26.83 5.55 -2.24
C LEU A 306 -26.93 6.23 -0.86
N ILE A 307 -26.90 7.56 -0.84
CA ILE A 307 -27.04 8.36 0.38
C ILE A 307 -28.42 8.11 1.03
N SER A 308 -29.48 8.04 0.23
CA SER A 308 -30.84 7.75 0.69
C SER A 308 -30.96 6.35 1.32
N TYR A 309 -30.42 5.31 0.68
CA TYR A 309 -30.41 3.95 1.23
C TYR A 309 -29.63 3.87 2.53
N MET A 310 -28.50 4.56 2.62
CA MET A 310 -27.72 4.65 3.84
C MET A 310 -28.50 5.36 4.97
N ALA A 311 -29.22 6.43 4.67
CA ALA A 311 -30.04 7.16 5.63
C ALA A 311 -31.24 6.35 6.13
N ASN A 312 -31.96 5.67 5.24
CA ASN A 312 -33.09 4.81 5.59
C ASN A 312 -32.65 3.61 6.43
N PHE A 313 -31.52 2.99 6.08
CA PHE A 313 -30.93 1.92 6.87
C PHE A 313 -30.55 2.39 8.27
N THR A 314 -29.86 3.54 8.36
CA THR A 314 -29.47 4.12 9.65
C THR A 314 -30.69 4.41 10.53
N THR A 315 -31.76 4.95 9.93
CA THR A 315 -33.03 5.21 10.63
C THR A 315 -33.69 3.92 11.13
N SER A 316 -33.65 2.86 10.34
CA SER A 316 -34.18 1.55 10.71
C SER A 316 -33.37 0.91 11.84
N LEU A 317 -32.04 1.00 11.78
CA LEU A 317 -31.13 0.49 12.80
C LEU A 317 -31.32 1.20 14.14
N THR A 318 -31.53 2.52 14.14
CA THR A 318 -31.71 3.30 15.38
C THR A 318 -33.10 3.16 16.02
N THR A 319 -34.02 2.41 15.42
CA THR A 319 -35.25 1.99 16.13
C THR A 319 -34.93 1.06 17.30
N PHE A 320 -33.80 0.35 17.24
CA PHE A 320 -33.21 -0.36 18.36
C PHE A 320 -32.43 0.61 19.25
N ALA A 321 -32.53 0.45 20.57
CA ALA A 321 -31.88 1.35 21.52
C ALA A 321 -30.37 1.10 21.64
N CYS A 322 -29.63 1.52 20.61
CA CYS A 322 -28.19 1.34 20.48
C CYS A 322 -27.42 1.82 21.72
N GLY A 323 -26.47 0.98 22.18
CA GLY A 323 -25.62 1.25 23.34
C GLY A 323 -26.29 1.08 24.71
N ARG A 324 -27.63 1.06 24.77
CA ARG A 324 -28.39 0.69 25.98
C ARG A 324 -28.70 -0.79 25.97
N ASP A 325 -29.30 -1.24 24.87
CA ASP A 325 -29.68 -2.61 24.63
C ASP A 325 -28.62 -3.23 23.70
N TRP A 326 -28.35 -4.53 23.86
CA TRP A 326 -27.31 -5.23 23.12
C TRP A 326 -27.91 -6.42 22.39
N TYR A 327 -27.82 -6.44 21.06
CA TYR A 327 -28.16 -7.62 20.25
C TYR A 327 -26.98 -8.59 20.09
N SER A 328 -25.77 -8.15 20.47
CA SER A 328 -24.54 -8.91 20.40
C SER A 328 -23.55 -8.45 21.48
N PRO A 329 -22.73 -9.36 22.03
CA PRO A 329 -21.63 -9.00 22.93
C PRO A 329 -20.36 -8.52 22.19
N LEU A 330 -20.27 -8.68 20.86
CA LEU A 330 -19.05 -8.41 20.08
C LEU A 330 -19.16 -7.18 19.17
N VAL A 331 -20.36 -6.87 18.70
CA VAL A 331 -20.61 -5.81 17.70
C VAL A 331 -21.74 -4.89 18.16
N GLY A 332 -21.65 -3.61 17.78
CA GLY A 332 -22.66 -2.59 18.06
C GLY A 332 -23.27 -1.99 16.80
N CYS A 333 -24.28 -1.12 16.96
CA CYS A 333 -24.92 -0.44 15.83
C CYS A 333 -23.92 0.30 14.92
N ASN A 334 -22.85 0.89 15.47
CA ASN A 334 -21.79 1.53 14.70
C ASN A 334 -21.06 0.53 13.78
N ASP A 335 -20.85 -0.71 14.23
CA ASP A 335 -20.22 -1.76 13.45
C ASP A 335 -21.18 -2.22 12.33
N CYS A 336 -22.44 -2.50 12.65
CA CYS A 336 -23.49 -2.79 11.67
C CYS A 336 -23.61 -1.71 10.58
N GLN A 337 -23.67 -0.44 10.98
CA GLN A 337 -23.79 0.67 10.05
C GLN A 337 -22.55 0.79 9.14
N ARG A 338 -21.35 0.60 9.68
CA ARG A 338 -20.10 0.62 8.91
C ARG A 338 -20.06 -0.51 7.88
N GLU A 339 -20.37 -1.74 8.29
CA GLU A 339 -20.35 -2.88 7.35
C GLU A 339 -21.44 -2.74 6.28
N TYR A 340 -22.66 -2.29 6.63
CA TYR A 340 -23.71 -2.03 5.64
C TYR A 340 -23.27 -0.98 4.61
N ARG A 341 -22.56 0.06 5.03
CA ARG A 341 -22.01 1.06 4.11
C ARG A 341 -21.00 0.46 3.15
N LYS A 342 -20.03 -0.30 3.65
CA LYS A 342 -19.02 -0.97 2.80
C LYS A 342 -19.69 -1.85 1.76
N TRP A 343 -20.66 -2.67 2.20
CA TRP A 343 -21.45 -3.51 1.32
C TRP A 343 -22.22 -2.70 0.28
N LEU A 344 -22.98 -1.68 0.71
CA LEU A 344 -23.76 -0.82 -0.18
C LEU A 344 -22.89 -0.17 -1.25
N CYS A 345 -21.74 0.38 -0.87
CA CYS A 345 -20.78 0.95 -1.82
C CYS A 345 -20.24 -0.10 -2.80
N ALA A 346 -19.89 -1.30 -2.33
CA ALA A 346 -19.35 -2.38 -3.18
C ALA A 346 -20.37 -2.93 -4.18
N ILE A 347 -21.65 -3.05 -3.78
CA ILE A 347 -22.70 -3.54 -4.69
C ILE A 347 -23.17 -2.45 -5.67
N SER A 348 -23.06 -1.18 -5.30
CA SER A 348 -23.51 -0.06 -6.13
C SER A 348 -22.45 0.46 -7.07
N PHE A 349 -21.18 0.49 -6.65
CA PHE A 349 -20.02 0.78 -7.48
C PHE A 349 -19.29 -0.53 -7.76
N THR A 350 -19.86 -1.35 -8.64
CA THR A 350 -19.21 -2.59 -9.06
C THR A 350 -17.90 -2.28 -9.76
N ARG A 351 -16.82 -2.96 -9.36
CA ARG A 351 -15.53 -2.79 -10.01
C ARG A 351 -15.59 -3.33 -11.44
N CYS A 352 -15.06 -2.55 -12.37
CA CYS A 352 -14.83 -2.95 -13.74
C CYS A 352 -13.36 -3.35 -13.90
N SER A 353 -13.10 -4.48 -14.57
CA SER A 353 -11.74 -4.99 -14.77
C SER A 353 -11.61 -5.66 -16.14
N GLU A 354 -10.50 -6.36 -16.36
CA GLU A 354 -10.27 -7.27 -17.48
C GLU A 354 -9.49 -8.50 -16.98
N PRO A 355 -9.50 -9.62 -17.72
CA PRO A 355 -8.69 -10.78 -17.38
C PRO A 355 -7.20 -10.46 -17.47
N SER A 356 -6.40 -11.11 -16.61
CA SER A 356 -4.95 -10.98 -16.67
C SER A 356 -4.40 -11.39 -18.05
N PRO A 357 -3.43 -10.66 -18.63
CA PRO A 357 -2.75 -11.11 -19.85
C PRO A 357 -2.09 -12.49 -19.71
N SER A 358 -1.66 -12.87 -18.50
CA SER A 358 -1.08 -14.20 -18.23
C SER A 358 -2.13 -15.31 -18.15
N ASN A 359 -3.39 -14.95 -17.92
CA ASN A 359 -4.52 -15.87 -17.93
C ASN A 359 -5.75 -15.20 -18.59
N PRO A 360 -5.77 -15.06 -19.93
CA PRO A 360 -6.86 -14.38 -20.64
C PRO A 360 -8.23 -15.06 -20.47
N ASN A 361 -8.23 -16.35 -20.11
CA ASN A 361 -9.43 -17.14 -19.82
C ASN A 361 -9.75 -17.17 -18.31
N GLY A 362 -9.10 -16.31 -17.51
CA GLY A 362 -9.27 -16.22 -16.07
C GLY A 362 -10.54 -15.50 -15.62
N PHE A 363 -11.66 -15.71 -16.32
CA PHE A 363 -12.95 -15.11 -16.04
C PHE A 363 -14.08 -16.13 -16.17
N THR A 364 -15.22 -15.83 -15.55
CA THR A 364 -16.42 -16.67 -15.62
C THR A 364 -17.28 -16.24 -16.80
N ALA A 365 -17.34 -17.04 -17.87
CA ALA A 365 -18.08 -16.67 -19.08
C ALA A 365 -19.61 -16.64 -18.90
N THR A 366 -20.15 -17.41 -17.95
CA THR A 366 -21.60 -17.54 -17.71
C THR A 366 -21.90 -17.59 -16.19
N PRO A 367 -22.60 -16.64 -15.59
CA PRO A 367 -22.87 -16.70 -14.14
C PRO A 367 -23.48 -18.04 -13.71
N ALA A 368 -23.25 -18.46 -12.47
CA ALA A 368 -23.96 -19.62 -11.94
C ALA A 368 -25.47 -19.33 -11.93
N GLU A 369 -26.29 -20.32 -12.29
CA GLU A 369 -27.74 -20.18 -12.18
C GLU A 369 -28.13 -20.04 -10.70
N PRO A 370 -29.12 -19.19 -10.35
CA PRO A 370 -29.55 -19.02 -8.95
C PRO A 370 -30.03 -20.32 -8.27
N SER A 371 -30.43 -21.31 -9.06
CA SER A 371 -30.88 -22.64 -8.61
C SER A 371 -29.75 -23.69 -8.56
N ALA A 372 -28.55 -23.36 -9.03
CA ALA A 372 -27.42 -24.28 -9.01
C ALA A 372 -27.05 -24.62 -7.55
N THR A 373 -26.50 -25.82 -7.30
CA THR A 373 -26.12 -26.25 -5.95
C THR A 373 -24.73 -26.88 -5.91
N GLY A 374 -24.08 -26.78 -4.75
CA GLY A 374 -22.74 -27.30 -4.47
C GLY A 374 -21.62 -26.52 -5.16
N ILE A 375 -20.37 -26.91 -4.90
CA ILE A 375 -19.17 -26.28 -5.51
C ILE A 375 -19.14 -26.42 -7.04
N SER A 376 -19.87 -27.39 -7.60
CA SER A 376 -20.11 -27.52 -9.05
C SER A 376 -20.81 -26.33 -9.69
N ALA A 377 -21.52 -25.51 -8.90
CA ALA A 377 -22.16 -24.29 -9.40
C ALA A 377 -21.13 -23.23 -9.84
N THR A 378 -19.94 -23.22 -9.24
CA THR A 378 -18.91 -22.18 -9.46
C THR A 378 -17.62 -22.72 -10.02
N ALA A 379 -17.45 -24.04 -9.99
CA ALA A 379 -16.30 -24.72 -10.50
C ALA A 379 -16.52 -25.19 -11.94
N ARG A 380 -15.57 -24.88 -12.81
CA ARG A 380 -15.62 -25.26 -14.23
C ARG A 380 -14.47 -26.17 -14.62
N PRO A 381 -14.65 -27.03 -15.63
CA PRO A 381 -13.55 -27.77 -16.23
C PRO A 381 -12.53 -26.78 -16.80
N GLY A 382 -11.28 -26.86 -16.33
CA GLY A 382 -10.15 -26.20 -16.96
C GLY A 382 -9.80 -26.84 -18.31
N PRO A 383 -8.92 -26.20 -19.11
CA PRO A 383 -8.45 -26.75 -20.39
C PRO A 383 -7.77 -28.12 -20.26
N ASP A 384 -7.27 -28.43 -19.07
CA ASP A 384 -6.61 -29.68 -18.66
C ASP A 384 -7.57 -30.69 -18.02
N GLY A 385 -8.88 -30.39 -17.97
CA GLY A 385 -9.89 -31.22 -17.30
C GLY A 385 -9.89 -31.12 -15.77
N ALA A 386 -8.98 -30.33 -15.18
CA ALA A 386 -8.99 -30.07 -13.74
C ALA A 386 -10.11 -29.09 -13.39
N GLN A 387 -10.87 -29.39 -12.34
CA GLN A 387 -11.92 -28.51 -11.84
C GLN A 387 -11.29 -27.26 -11.22
N ARG A 388 -11.48 -26.09 -11.84
CA ARG A 388 -10.96 -24.80 -11.39
C ARG A 388 -12.12 -23.92 -10.98
N VAL A 389 -12.01 -23.27 -9.82
CA VAL A 389 -12.88 -22.12 -9.54
C VAL A 389 -12.36 -20.98 -10.43
N LEU A 390 -13.26 -20.20 -11.03
CA LEU A 390 -12.90 -19.07 -11.89
C LEU A 390 -13.17 -17.76 -11.15
N SER A 391 -12.46 -16.70 -11.55
CA SER A 391 -12.68 -15.35 -11.01
C SER A 391 -14.17 -14.97 -11.12
N ALA A 392 -14.65 -14.18 -10.16
CA ALA A 392 -15.97 -13.56 -10.18
C ALA A 392 -16.08 -12.41 -11.20
N LEU A 393 -15.13 -12.36 -12.15
CA LEU A 393 -15.15 -11.49 -13.31
C LEU A 393 -16.10 -12.06 -14.37
N LEU A 394 -17.09 -11.27 -14.75
CA LEU A 394 -18.16 -11.64 -15.67
C LEU A 394 -18.21 -10.66 -16.85
N PRO A 395 -18.42 -11.14 -18.09
CA PRO A 395 -18.73 -10.24 -19.20
C PRO A 395 -20.10 -9.59 -18.97
N GLN A 396 -20.20 -8.32 -19.33
CA GLN A 396 -21.44 -7.54 -19.39
C GLN A 396 -21.57 -6.96 -20.78
N GLU A 397 -22.62 -7.34 -21.49
CA GLU A 397 -22.94 -6.80 -22.81
C GLU A 397 -23.64 -5.45 -22.69
N THR A 398 -23.60 -4.64 -23.74
CA THR A 398 -24.23 -3.29 -23.74
C THR A 398 -25.74 -3.32 -23.43
N ARG A 399 -26.41 -4.44 -23.71
CA ARG A 399 -27.84 -4.64 -23.47
C ARG A 399 -28.17 -5.14 -22.06
N ASP A 400 -27.16 -5.62 -21.32
CA ASP A 400 -27.37 -6.16 -19.99
C ASP A 400 -27.62 -5.00 -19.02
N ALA A 401 -28.58 -5.20 -18.11
CA ALA A 401 -28.83 -4.19 -17.09
C ALA A 401 -27.62 -4.11 -16.14
N PRO A 402 -27.15 -2.90 -15.79
CA PRO A 402 -26.12 -2.77 -14.77
C PRO A 402 -26.64 -3.33 -13.45
N ARG A 403 -25.75 -3.92 -12.64
CA ARG A 403 -26.11 -4.48 -11.32
C ARG A 403 -26.88 -3.46 -10.47
N ASN A 404 -26.44 -2.21 -10.52
CA ASN A 404 -27.12 -1.09 -9.90
C ASN A 404 -27.91 -0.33 -10.98
N PRO A 405 -29.26 -0.33 -10.94
CA PRO A 405 -30.08 0.34 -11.95
C PRO A 405 -29.94 1.86 -11.96
N PHE A 406 -29.32 2.46 -10.93
CA PHE A 406 -29.00 3.89 -10.88
C PHE A 406 -27.70 4.24 -11.60
N LEU A 407 -26.86 3.25 -11.95
CA LEU A 407 -25.72 3.51 -12.80
C LEU A 407 -26.21 3.75 -14.24
N PRO A 408 -25.75 4.82 -14.90
CA PRO A 408 -26.02 5.00 -16.32
C PRO A 408 -25.43 3.83 -17.12
N PRO A 409 -26.10 3.36 -18.19
CA PRO A 409 -25.52 2.37 -19.09
C PRO A 409 -24.18 2.85 -19.63
N MET A 410 -23.17 1.99 -19.57
CA MET A 410 -21.81 2.34 -20.00
C MET A 410 -21.71 2.57 -21.52
N GLY A 411 -22.62 1.98 -22.31
CA GLY A 411 -22.66 2.13 -23.78
C GLY A 411 -21.65 1.26 -24.53
N SER A 412 -20.85 0.46 -23.83
CA SER A 412 -19.93 -0.53 -24.40
C SER A 412 -19.85 -1.77 -23.52
N PRO A 413 -19.48 -2.95 -24.06
CA PRO A 413 -19.24 -4.14 -23.25
C PRO A 413 -18.07 -3.93 -22.29
N TYR A 414 -18.16 -4.53 -21.10
CA TYR A 414 -17.11 -4.47 -20.09
C TYR A 414 -17.09 -5.76 -19.27
N MET A 415 -16.05 -5.95 -18.46
CA MET A 415 -16.05 -7.06 -17.50
C MET A 415 -16.34 -6.52 -16.10
N MET A 416 -17.42 -7.00 -15.49
CA MET A 416 -17.82 -6.68 -14.12
C MET A 416 -17.19 -7.68 -13.17
N LEU A 417 -16.49 -7.19 -12.15
CA LEU A 417 -16.04 -7.99 -11.03
C LEU A 417 -17.10 -7.97 -9.93
N GLN A 418 -17.70 -9.12 -9.64
CA GLN A 418 -18.73 -9.20 -8.60
C GLN A 418 -18.15 -8.97 -7.20
N PRO A 419 -18.92 -8.38 -6.27
CA PRO A 419 -18.53 -8.26 -4.87
C PRO A 419 -18.29 -9.62 -4.23
N CYS A 420 -17.34 -9.70 -3.30
CA CYS A 420 -17.12 -10.89 -2.50
C CYS A 420 -18.32 -11.15 -1.59
N LEU A 421 -18.73 -12.40 -1.42
CA LEU A 421 -19.85 -12.75 -0.54
C LEU A 421 -19.60 -12.33 0.91
N GLU A 422 -18.34 -12.31 1.33
CA GLU A 422 -17.89 -11.91 2.65
C GLU A 422 -18.29 -10.48 2.98
N MET A 423 -18.42 -9.59 1.99
CA MET A 423 -18.94 -8.25 2.22
C MET A 423 -20.42 -8.26 2.64
N CYS A 424 -21.21 -9.18 2.09
CA CYS A 424 -22.58 -9.39 2.56
C CYS A 424 -22.56 -10.00 3.97
N ASN A 425 -21.80 -11.08 4.17
CA ASN A 425 -21.74 -11.78 5.45
C ASN A 425 -21.22 -10.89 6.59
N ALA A 426 -20.37 -9.91 6.30
CA ALA A 426 -19.93 -8.91 7.27
C ALA A 426 -21.10 -8.08 7.81
N VAL A 427 -22.05 -7.71 6.95
CA VAL A 427 -23.29 -7.03 7.37
C VAL A 427 -24.16 -7.96 8.20
N ASP A 428 -24.42 -9.17 7.70
CA ASP A 428 -25.25 -10.17 8.38
C ASP A 428 -24.74 -10.49 9.80
N ARG A 429 -23.42 -10.60 9.97
CA ARG A 429 -22.75 -10.80 11.28
C ARG A 429 -22.78 -9.58 12.17
N ALA A 430 -22.68 -8.38 11.58
CA ALA A 430 -22.60 -7.15 12.34
C ALA A 430 -23.96 -6.63 12.78
N CYS A 431 -25.04 -6.97 12.07
CA CYS A 431 -26.34 -6.34 12.23
C CYS A 431 -27.35 -7.18 13.05
N PRO A 432 -28.33 -6.52 13.70
CA PRO A 432 -29.34 -7.23 14.48
C PRO A 432 -30.33 -7.98 13.58
N PRO A 433 -30.82 -9.17 14.01
CA PRO A 433 -31.73 -10.00 13.21
C PRO A 433 -33.04 -9.32 12.79
N PHE A 434 -33.55 -8.35 13.55
CA PHE A 434 -34.82 -7.68 13.23
C PHE A 434 -34.78 -6.87 11.92
N LEU A 435 -33.59 -6.50 11.44
CA LEU A 435 -33.44 -5.82 10.15
C LEU A 435 -33.72 -6.75 8.97
N GLY A 436 -33.75 -8.07 9.19
CA GLY A 436 -34.03 -9.05 8.14
C GLY A 436 -33.01 -9.06 7.00
N PHE A 437 -31.82 -8.49 7.20
CA PHE A 437 -30.73 -8.58 6.25
C PHE A 437 -30.31 -10.04 6.13
N GLN A 438 -30.21 -10.56 4.91
CA GLN A 438 -29.88 -11.95 4.65
C GLN A 438 -28.99 -12.06 3.42
N CYS A 439 -27.93 -12.86 3.55
CA CYS A 439 -27.03 -13.15 2.46
C CYS A 439 -27.41 -14.44 1.74
N PRO A 440 -27.13 -14.53 0.43
CA PRO A 440 -27.29 -15.78 -0.28
C PRO A 440 -26.32 -16.83 0.27
N THR A 441 -26.69 -18.09 0.15
CA THR A 441 -25.95 -19.23 0.68
C THR A 441 -24.88 -19.69 -0.31
N ASN A 442 -23.67 -19.96 0.21
CA ASN A 442 -22.49 -20.34 -0.60
C ASN A 442 -22.78 -21.51 -1.54
N ASN A 443 -23.51 -22.51 -1.06
CA ASN A 443 -23.76 -23.78 -1.74
C ASN A 443 -24.97 -23.76 -2.68
N PHE A 444 -25.68 -22.65 -2.83
CA PHE A 444 -26.89 -22.59 -3.66
C PHE A 444 -26.84 -21.35 -4.56
N ASN A 445 -27.25 -20.20 -4.06
CA ASN A 445 -27.54 -19.02 -4.87
C ASN A 445 -26.44 -17.94 -4.86
N ALA A 446 -25.40 -18.06 -4.02
CA ALA A 446 -24.41 -17.00 -3.88
C ALA A 446 -23.59 -16.75 -5.16
N GLY A 447 -23.18 -17.82 -5.87
CA GLY A 447 -22.37 -17.71 -7.10
C GLY A 447 -23.06 -17.01 -8.28
N ALA A 448 -24.38 -16.78 -8.20
CA ALA A 448 -25.10 -16.01 -9.22
C ALA A 448 -24.86 -14.50 -9.10
N SER A 449 -24.60 -14.01 -7.88
CA SER A 449 -24.56 -12.57 -7.57
C SER A 449 -23.32 -12.13 -6.80
N TYR A 450 -22.53 -13.04 -6.25
CA TYR A 450 -21.31 -12.74 -5.52
C TYR A 450 -20.18 -13.66 -5.96
N GLY A 451 -18.95 -13.16 -5.84
CA GLY A 451 -17.79 -14.02 -5.84
C GLY A 451 -17.80 -14.92 -4.60
N VAL A 452 -17.69 -16.23 -4.83
CA VAL A 452 -17.66 -17.26 -3.79
C VAL A 452 -16.35 -18.05 -3.86
N GLY A 453 -16.04 -18.79 -2.79
CA GLY A 453 -14.82 -19.60 -2.70
C GLY A 453 -13.68 -18.92 -1.96
N TYR A 454 -13.97 -17.89 -1.16
CA TYR A 454 -13.00 -17.14 -0.38
C TYR A 454 -12.93 -17.56 1.12
N ILE A 455 -14.05 -17.92 1.79
CA ILE A 455 -14.27 -19.00 2.83
C ILE A 455 -15.38 -18.61 3.83
N ASP A 456 -16.29 -19.55 4.15
CA ASP A 456 -16.77 -19.87 5.53
C ASP A 456 -17.81 -21.02 5.49
N SER A 457 -17.33 -22.26 5.63
CA SER A 457 -18.13 -23.36 6.19
C SER A 457 -17.45 -23.84 7.47
N ALA A 458 -18.21 -24.42 8.39
CA ALA A 458 -17.70 -24.98 9.65
C ALA A 458 -16.69 -26.13 9.43
N ASP A 459 -16.58 -26.65 8.21
CA ASP A 459 -15.87 -27.89 7.87
C ASP A 459 -14.54 -27.70 7.13
N GLY A 460 -14.08 -26.46 6.93
CA GLY A 460 -12.63 -26.21 6.75
C GLY A 460 -11.98 -26.51 5.39
N ASP A 461 -12.69 -26.46 4.27
CA ASP A 461 -12.03 -26.43 2.96
C ASP A 461 -11.51 -25.00 2.67
N LYS A 462 -10.22 -24.78 2.94
CA LYS A 462 -9.54 -23.47 2.88
C LYS A 462 -8.46 -23.41 1.78
N ASP A 463 -8.16 -22.18 1.32
CA ASP A 463 -6.90 -21.76 0.68
C ASP A 463 -6.73 -21.87 -0.87
N GLN A 464 -7.68 -21.38 -1.68
CA GLN A 464 -7.38 -21.05 -3.10
C GLN A 464 -7.53 -19.56 -3.47
N GLY A 465 -7.77 -18.66 -2.52
CA GLY A 465 -7.76 -17.21 -2.74
C GLY A 465 -7.30 -16.42 -1.52
N LEU A 466 -6.57 -15.32 -1.72
CA LEU A 466 -6.11 -14.37 -0.69
C LEU A 466 -7.08 -13.16 -0.57
N THR A 467 -7.45 -12.73 0.65
CA THR A 467 -8.37 -11.59 0.89
C THR A 467 -7.68 -10.28 0.60
N GLY A 468 -8.46 -9.26 0.21
CA GLY A 468 -8.14 -7.86 0.51
C GLY A 468 -6.87 -7.30 -0.16
N ALA A 469 -6.25 -8.08 -1.03
CA ALA A 469 -5.16 -7.70 -1.90
C ALA A 469 -5.51 -8.16 -3.31
N ALA A 470 -4.90 -7.53 -4.32
CA ALA A 470 -4.80 -8.19 -5.61
C ALA A 470 -4.29 -9.63 -5.38
N GLN A 471 -5.03 -10.63 -5.88
CA GLN A 471 -4.67 -12.06 -5.87
C GLN A 471 -3.25 -12.30 -6.37
N ASP A 472 -2.75 -11.35 -7.15
CA ASP A 472 -1.36 -11.28 -7.52
C ASP A 472 -0.83 -9.85 -7.49
N ARG A 473 0.48 -9.72 -7.63
CA ARG A 473 1.19 -8.44 -7.70
C ARG A 473 0.86 -7.62 -8.95
N TRP A 474 -0.12 -8.00 -9.78
CA TRP A 474 -0.49 -7.29 -11.01
C TRP A 474 -1.82 -6.57 -10.90
N GLY A 475 -2.53 -6.70 -9.76
CA GLY A 475 -3.81 -6.02 -9.56
C GLY A 475 -5.04 -6.89 -9.85
N ASN A 476 -4.85 -8.16 -10.24
CA ASN A 476 -5.97 -9.06 -10.49
C ASN A 476 -6.62 -9.44 -9.17
N VAL A 477 -7.94 -9.43 -9.10
CA VAL A 477 -8.71 -9.69 -7.88
C VAL A 477 -9.75 -10.75 -8.17
N TRP A 478 -9.97 -11.65 -7.21
CA TRP A 478 -10.93 -12.74 -7.36
C TRP A 478 -12.36 -12.24 -7.47
N CYS A 479 -12.66 -11.33 -6.57
CA CYS A 479 -13.94 -10.70 -6.34
C CYS A 479 -13.64 -9.32 -5.75
N HIS A 480 -14.65 -8.46 -5.79
CA HIS A 480 -14.53 -7.09 -5.37
C HIS A 480 -14.72 -6.99 -3.84
N MET A 481 -13.64 -6.70 -3.13
CA MET A 481 -13.64 -6.32 -1.72
C MET A 481 -13.10 -4.89 -1.59
N ILE A 482 -13.77 -4.09 -0.78
CA ILE A 482 -13.42 -2.70 -0.45
C ILE A 482 -12.55 -2.66 0.79
#